data_AF-A0A090V926-F1
#
_entry.id   AF-A0A090V926-F1
#
_cell.length_a   1.000
_cell.length_b   1.000
_cell.length_c   1.000
_cell.angle_alpha   90.00
_cell.angle_beta   90.00
_cell.angle_gamma   90.00
#
_symmetry.space_group_name_H-M   'P 1'
#
loop_
_entity.id
_entity.type
_entity.pdbx_description
1 polymer ?
#
loop_
_entity_poly.entity_id
_entity_poly.type
_entity_poly.pdbx_seq_one_letter_code
_entity_poly.pdbx_strand_id
1 'polypeptide(L)'
;MIGFKSNQIKTVPEQAFPPLLNWLILTDNKIEKLPKSIGDCTLLQKCALAGNLIEELPVEMKACVNLELIRFSANKLKSIPDWFFELPKLSWVAFGGNPAAAKIELQPDFEAFDWNDFSVKELLGEGASGFISKAFWKSKNKDIAVKVFKGDVTSDGLPDDEMAISIAAGAHENLIPVLGKIKNHPEDKIGLIMTLISPDYVNLGNPPSLQTCTRDVFDETSVFNADELLKIAKSIASVCQQLHKKGINHGDLYAHNILVNASADCLLGDFGAASFYDVNSELARAIERVEVRAYACLVEDVLGLVRENDMNTELLEKWQKLIANCTDVDVKTLPTFSEILEALDEF
;
A
#
# COMPACT_ATOMS: atom_id res chain seq x y z
N MET A 1 -5.14 3.24 22.24
CA MET A 1 -4.99 2.12 21.28
C MET A 1 -5.69 0.90 21.85
N ILE A 2 -6.45 0.18 21.03
CA ILE A 2 -7.01 -1.14 21.36
C ILE A 2 -6.54 -2.12 20.28
N GLY A 3 -5.96 -3.24 20.69
CA GLY A 3 -5.43 -4.25 19.77
C GLY A 3 -5.65 -5.67 20.24
N PHE A 4 -6.43 -6.44 19.48
CA PHE A 4 -6.70 -7.86 19.69
C PHE A 4 -6.53 -8.62 18.37
N LYS A 5 -5.29 -8.94 17.99
CA LYS A 5 -4.99 -9.72 16.78
C LYS A 5 -5.14 -11.22 17.04
N SER A 6 -5.73 -12.00 16.13
CA SER A 6 -5.76 -13.48 16.22
C SER A 6 -6.46 -14.03 17.48
N ASN A 7 -7.47 -13.32 18.00
CA ASN A 7 -8.15 -13.65 19.27
C ASN A 7 -9.48 -14.40 19.11
N GLN A 8 -9.86 -14.79 17.89
CA GLN A 8 -11.12 -15.50 17.60
C GLN A 8 -12.38 -14.74 18.06
N ILE A 9 -12.31 -13.43 18.20
CA ILE A 9 -13.45 -12.59 18.63
C ILE A 9 -14.56 -12.70 17.59
N LYS A 10 -15.77 -13.08 18.02
CA LYS A 10 -16.96 -13.19 17.15
C LYS A 10 -17.86 -11.96 17.20
N THR A 11 -17.97 -11.37 18.38
CA THR A 11 -18.91 -10.29 18.68
C THR A 11 -18.19 -9.15 19.37
N VAL A 12 -18.45 -7.93 18.92
CA VAL A 12 -18.04 -6.70 19.61
C VAL A 12 -19.32 -5.99 20.07
N PRO A 13 -19.55 -5.80 21.38
CA PRO A 13 -20.77 -5.19 21.87
C PRO A 13 -20.84 -3.69 21.52
N GLU A 14 -22.05 -3.13 21.49
CA GLU A 14 -22.23 -1.68 21.43
C GLU A 14 -21.51 -1.00 22.60
N GLN A 15 -20.97 0.19 22.34
CA GLN A 15 -20.19 1.01 23.28
C GLN A 15 -18.90 0.34 23.80
N ALA A 16 -18.41 -0.70 23.13
CA ALA A 16 -17.14 -1.35 23.48
C ALA A 16 -15.91 -0.44 23.33
N PHE A 17 -16.01 0.58 22.47
CA PHE A 17 -14.90 1.45 22.13
C PHE A 17 -15.01 2.79 22.86
N PRO A 18 -13.94 3.26 23.52
CA PRO A 18 -13.94 4.56 24.18
C PRO A 18 -13.89 5.69 23.13
N PRO A 19 -14.52 6.86 23.37
CA PRO A 19 -14.51 7.98 22.41
C PRO A 19 -13.10 8.50 22.05
N LEU A 20 -12.11 8.30 22.93
CA LEU A 20 -10.71 8.69 22.72
C LEU A 20 -9.89 7.65 21.93
N LEU A 21 -10.54 6.68 21.28
CA LEU A 21 -9.87 5.64 20.52
C LEU A 21 -9.23 6.20 19.24
N ASN A 22 -7.90 6.24 19.20
CA ASN A 22 -7.17 6.60 17.98
C ASN A 22 -6.89 5.38 17.07
N TRP A 23 -6.59 4.21 17.66
CA TRP A 23 -6.14 3.03 16.91
C TRP A 23 -6.95 1.81 17.33
N LEU A 24 -7.57 1.15 16.35
CA LEU A 24 -8.29 -0.09 16.50
C LEU A 24 -7.64 -1.18 15.66
N ILE A 25 -7.16 -2.24 16.30
CA ILE A 25 -6.60 -3.42 15.62
C ILE A 25 -7.41 -4.64 16.04
N LEU A 26 -8.21 -5.16 15.13
CA LEU A 26 -9.02 -6.38 15.29
C LEU A 26 -8.71 -7.39 14.17
N THR A 27 -7.54 -7.30 13.55
CA THR A 27 -7.06 -8.20 12.50
C THR A 27 -7.13 -9.67 12.91
N ASP A 28 -7.51 -10.52 11.97
CA ASP A 28 -7.59 -11.98 12.11
C ASP A 28 -8.46 -12.39 13.31
N ASN A 29 -9.74 -12.03 13.29
CA ASN A 29 -10.72 -12.54 14.25
C ASN A 29 -11.82 -13.29 13.48
N LYS A 30 -13.03 -13.33 14.04
CA LYS A 30 -14.21 -13.96 13.46
C LYS A 30 -15.40 -13.01 13.54
N ILE A 31 -15.13 -11.70 13.50
CA ILE A 31 -16.13 -10.65 13.68
C ILE A 31 -17.03 -10.62 12.46
N GLU A 32 -18.34 -10.78 12.66
CA GLU A 32 -19.34 -10.71 11.60
C GLU A 32 -19.90 -9.30 11.41
N LYS A 33 -19.97 -8.52 12.50
CA LYS A 33 -20.51 -7.16 12.52
C LYS A 33 -19.75 -6.28 13.50
N LEU A 34 -19.53 -5.03 13.12
CA LEU A 34 -19.03 -3.98 14.02
C LEU A 34 -20.22 -3.27 14.69
N PRO A 35 -20.05 -2.78 15.94
CA PRO A 35 -21.07 -1.99 16.62
C PRO A 35 -21.24 -0.64 15.94
N LYS A 36 -22.46 -0.10 15.95
CA LYS A 36 -22.76 1.25 15.42
C LYS A 36 -22.03 2.34 16.19
N SER A 37 -21.83 2.13 17.48
CA SER A 37 -21.08 3.05 18.36
C SER A 37 -19.62 3.28 17.92
N ILE A 38 -19.08 2.54 16.94
CA ILE A 38 -17.78 2.87 16.36
C ILE A 38 -17.77 4.29 15.74
N GLY A 39 -18.93 4.79 15.29
CA GLY A 39 -19.09 6.16 14.80
C GLY A 39 -18.82 7.23 15.86
N ASP A 40 -18.92 6.88 17.15
CA ASP A 40 -18.61 7.81 18.26
C ASP A 40 -17.08 8.00 18.43
N CYS A 41 -16.26 7.17 17.80
CA CYS A 41 -14.80 7.26 17.82
C CYS A 41 -14.30 8.29 16.79
N THR A 42 -14.64 9.56 16.98
CA THR A 42 -14.29 10.65 16.04
C THR A 42 -12.80 10.92 15.95
N LEU A 43 -12.00 10.44 16.91
CA LEU A 43 -10.53 10.51 16.92
C LEU A 43 -9.86 9.30 16.28
N LEU A 44 -10.61 8.32 15.76
CA LEU A 44 -10.05 7.13 15.13
C LEU A 44 -9.25 7.51 13.89
N GLN A 45 -7.95 7.20 13.89
CA GLN A 45 -7.00 7.44 12.78
C GLN A 45 -6.64 6.16 12.04
N LYS A 46 -6.51 5.05 12.77
CA LYS A 46 -6.06 3.76 12.23
C LYS A 46 -7.02 2.65 12.61
N CYS A 47 -7.55 1.94 11.61
CA CYS A 47 -8.50 0.85 11.81
C CYS A 47 -8.13 -0.40 11.00
N ALA A 48 -7.61 -1.44 11.66
CA ALA A 48 -7.22 -2.69 11.03
C ALA A 48 -8.23 -3.80 11.38
N LEU A 49 -8.94 -4.27 10.38
CA LEU A 49 -10.06 -5.22 10.43
C LEU A 49 -9.84 -6.43 9.49
N ALA A 50 -8.68 -6.53 8.85
CA ALA A 50 -8.41 -7.58 7.87
C ALA A 50 -8.56 -9.00 8.46
N GLY A 51 -9.02 -9.96 7.66
CA GLY A 51 -9.15 -11.36 8.10
C GLY A 51 -10.30 -11.60 9.08
N ASN A 52 -11.44 -10.94 8.88
CA ASN A 52 -12.66 -11.16 9.66
C ASN A 52 -13.77 -11.75 8.79
N LEU A 53 -15.01 -11.75 9.29
CA LEU A 53 -16.20 -12.24 8.59
C LEU A 53 -17.20 -11.09 8.33
N ILE A 54 -16.72 -9.84 8.28
CA ILE A 54 -17.56 -8.66 8.20
C ILE A 54 -18.30 -8.63 6.87
N GLU A 55 -19.63 -8.56 6.90
CA GLU A 55 -20.48 -8.50 5.69
C GLU A 55 -20.78 -7.06 5.24
N GLU A 56 -20.77 -6.12 6.19
CA GLU A 56 -21.07 -4.71 5.97
C GLU A 56 -20.32 -3.84 7.00
N LEU A 57 -19.85 -2.66 6.57
CA LEU A 57 -19.33 -1.65 7.49
C LEU A 57 -20.47 -0.74 7.95
N PRO A 58 -20.56 -0.39 9.25
CA PRO A 58 -21.61 0.47 9.76
C PRO A 58 -21.51 1.88 9.15
N VAL A 59 -22.64 2.41 8.68
CA VAL A 59 -22.72 3.74 8.06
C VAL A 59 -22.32 4.86 9.03
N GLU A 60 -22.42 4.61 10.33
CA GLU A 60 -22.00 5.51 11.39
C GLU A 60 -20.49 5.82 11.35
N MET A 61 -19.66 4.98 10.72
CA MET A 61 -18.24 5.28 10.49
C MET A 61 -17.99 6.51 9.60
N LYS A 62 -19.02 7.04 8.92
CA LYS A 62 -18.95 8.37 8.28
C LYS A 62 -18.52 9.47 9.26
N ALA A 63 -18.78 9.31 10.56
CA ALA A 63 -18.39 10.26 11.60
C ALA A 63 -16.90 10.16 12.01
N CYS A 64 -16.19 9.10 11.60
CA CYS A 64 -14.76 8.93 11.82
C CYS A 64 -13.92 9.80 10.86
N VAL A 65 -14.17 11.11 10.84
CA VAL A 65 -13.56 12.07 9.90
C VAL A 65 -12.04 12.22 10.04
N ASN A 66 -11.46 11.70 11.13
CA ASN A 66 -10.01 11.64 11.32
C ASN A 66 -9.37 10.33 10.84
N LEU A 67 -10.14 9.41 10.25
CA LEU A 67 -9.62 8.13 9.79
C LEU A 67 -8.67 8.36 8.60
N GLU A 68 -7.43 7.91 8.76
CA GLU A 68 -6.35 8.06 7.78
C GLU A 68 -6.03 6.73 7.11
N LEU A 69 -6.10 5.63 7.87
CA LEU A 69 -5.82 4.28 7.39
C LEU A 69 -6.92 3.31 7.81
N ILE A 70 -7.45 2.56 6.84
CA ILE A 70 -8.21 1.35 7.11
C ILE A 70 -7.65 0.15 6.36
N ARG A 71 -7.72 -1.03 6.98
CA ARG A 71 -7.53 -2.30 6.29
C ARG A 71 -8.68 -3.22 6.63
N PHE A 72 -9.48 -3.61 5.65
CA PHE A 72 -10.58 -4.55 5.83
C PHE A 72 -10.55 -5.66 4.77
N SER A 73 -9.36 -5.95 4.23
CA SER A 73 -9.12 -7.08 3.33
C SER A 73 -9.54 -8.42 3.93
N ALA A 74 -9.78 -9.42 3.08
CA ALA A 74 -10.14 -10.78 3.48
C ALA A 74 -11.32 -10.83 4.46
N ASN A 75 -12.41 -10.14 4.12
CA ASN A 75 -13.69 -10.16 4.82
C ASN A 75 -14.80 -10.74 3.92
N LYS A 76 -16.07 -10.47 4.22
CA LYS A 76 -17.25 -10.92 3.46
C LYS A 76 -18.07 -9.74 2.94
N LEU A 77 -17.45 -8.57 2.75
CA LEU A 77 -18.17 -7.38 2.29
C LEU A 77 -18.84 -7.65 0.95
N LYS A 78 -20.15 -7.40 0.89
CA LYS A 78 -20.97 -7.53 -0.34
C LYS A 78 -20.94 -6.27 -1.20
N SER A 79 -20.58 -5.13 -0.60
CA SER A 79 -20.36 -3.85 -1.27
C SER A 79 -19.25 -3.08 -0.55
N ILE A 80 -18.43 -2.34 -1.30
CA ILE A 80 -17.54 -1.33 -0.74
C ILE A 80 -18.35 -0.03 -0.62
N PRO A 81 -18.52 0.55 0.58
CA PRO A 81 -19.33 1.75 0.73
C PRO A 81 -18.66 2.98 0.09
N ASP A 82 -19.44 3.76 -0.65
CA ASP A 82 -19.01 5.01 -1.31
C ASP A 82 -18.48 6.06 -0.33
N TRP A 83 -19.16 6.20 0.81
CA TRP A 83 -18.85 7.16 1.85
C TRP A 83 -17.46 7.00 2.45
N PHE A 84 -16.85 5.82 2.29
CA PHE A 84 -15.51 5.57 2.76
C PHE A 84 -14.50 6.47 2.07
N PHE A 85 -14.65 6.61 0.75
CA PHE A 85 -13.79 7.45 -0.07
C PHE A 85 -14.14 8.95 0.01
N GLU A 86 -15.18 9.31 0.78
CA GLU A 86 -15.52 10.70 1.10
C GLU A 86 -14.88 11.18 2.42
N LEU A 87 -14.17 10.30 3.15
CA LEU A 87 -13.50 10.69 4.39
C LEU A 87 -12.31 11.62 4.10
N PRO A 88 -12.24 12.79 4.75
CA PRO A 88 -11.35 13.88 4.32
C PRO A 88 -9.87 13.63 4.60
N LYS A 89 -9.53 12.68 5.47
CA LYS A 89 -8.14 12.36 5.84
C LYS A 89 -7.68 10.98 5.37
N LEU A 90 -8.55 10.22 4.72
CA LEU A 90 -8.25 8.86 4.32
C LEU A 90 -7.20 8.85 3.21
N SER A 91 -6.09 8.16 3.47
CA SER A 91 -4.95 8.05 2.57
C SER A 91 -4.65 6.59 2.20
N TRP A 92 -4.86 5.65 3.14
CA TRP A 92 -4.52 4.24 2.92
C TRP A 92 -5.74 3.35 3.13
N VAL A 93 -6.06 2.57 2.10
CA VAL A 93 -7.19 1.65 2.10
C VAL A 93 -6.80 0.32 1.49
N ALA A 94 -7.02 -0.76 2.25
CA ALA A 94 -6.87 -2.13 1.78
C ALA A 94 -8.21 -2.88 1.90
N PHE A 95 -8.69 -3.43 0.78
CA PHE A 95 -10.01 -4.06 0.69
C PHE A 95 -10.04 -5.34 -0.15
N GLY A 96 -8.88 -5.84 -0.60
CA GLY A 96 -8.74 -7.10 -1.35
C GLY A 96 -9.33 -8.31 -0.62
N GLY A 97 -9.55 -9.43 -1.31
CA GLY A 97 -10.13 -10.63 -0.71
C GLY A 97 -11.58 -10.51 -0.23
N ASN A 98 -12.28 -9.40 -0.53
CA ASN A 98 -13.72 -9.25 -0.30
C ASN A 98 -14.52 -9.65 -1.55
N PRO A 99 -15.73 -10.22 -1.41
CA PRO A 99 -16.63 -10.45 -2.55
C PRO A 99 -16.93 -9.20 -3.38
N ALA A 100 -16.94 -8.02 -2.74
CA ALA A 100 -17.15 -6.73 -3.39
C ALA A 100 -15.91 -6.15 -4.11
N ALA A 101 -14.71 -6.66 -3.83
CA ALA A 101 -13.52 -6.25 -4.53
C ALA A 101 -13.53 -6.85 -5.94
N ALA A 102 -12.97 -6.13 -6.92
CA ALA A 102 -12.82 -6.72 -8.25
C ALA A 102 -11.82 -7.89 -8.17
N LYS A 103 -11.97 -8.84 -9.07
CA LYS A 103 -11.02 -9.94 -9.24
C LYS A 103 -10.40 -9.85 -10.61
N ILE A 104 -9.12 -10.16 -10.69
CA ILE A 104 -8.44 -10.36 -11.97
C ILE A 104 -8.22 -11.85 -12.18
N GLU A 105 -8.63 -12.33 -13.34
CA GLU A 105 -8.15 -13.59 -13.87
C GLU A 105 -6.76 -13.34 -14.47
N LEU A 106 -5.73 -13.87 -13.82
CA LEU A 106 -4.38 -13.84 -14.38
C LEU A 106 -4.38 -14.56 -15.72
N GLN A 107 -3.64 -14.03 -16.68
CA GLN A 107 -3.42 -14.72 -17.94
C GLN A 107 -2.79 -16.09 -17.65
N PRO A 108 -3.35 -17.19 -18.19
CA PRO A 108 -2.90 -18.55 -17.91
C PRO A 108 -1.41 -18.76 -18.21
N ASP A 109 -0.90 -18.02 -19.20
CA ASP A 109 0.42 -18.18 -19.79
C ASP A 109 1.53 -17.38 -19.09
N PHE A 110 1.25 -16.75 -17.94
CA PHE A 110 2.32 -16.08 -17.19
C PHE A 110 3.43 -17.07 -16.82
N GLU A 111 4.68 -16.70 -17.10
CA GLU A 111 5.83 -17.60 -17.03
C GLU A 111 5.95 -18.24 -15.64
N ALA A 112 5.95 -19.57 -15.62
CA ALA A 112 5.98 -20.37 -14.41
C ALA A 112 7.17 -21.33 -14.42
N PHE A 113 8.02 -21.22 -13.40
CA PHE A 113 9.28 -21.94 -13.31
C PHE A 113 9.27 -22.92 -12.15
N ASP A 114 9.85 -24.10 -12.40
CA ASP A 114 9.91 -25.17 -11.42
C ASP A 114 10.83 -24.80 -10.25
N TRP A 115 10.38 -25.06 -9.02
CA TRP A 115 11.17 -24.78 -7.81
C TRP A 115 12.59 -25.38 -7.87
N ASN A 116 12.75 -26.54 -8.49
CA ASN A 116 14.05 -27.22 -8.56
C ASN A 116 15.07 -26.50 -9.46
N ASP A 117 14.64 -25.51 -10.27
CA ASP A 117 15.53 -24.65 -11.05
C ASP A 117 16.23 -23.58 -10.19
N PHE A 118 15.82 -23.44 -8.93
CA PHE A 118 16.37 -22.48 -8.00
C PHE A 118 17.22 -23.15 -6.91
N SER A 119 18.34 -22.51 -6.57
CA SER A 119 19.10 -22.81 -5.35
C SER A 119 18.96 -21.63 -4.40
N VAL A 120 18.09 -21.75 -3.40
CA VAL A 120 17.90 -20.73 -2.36
C VAL A 120 19.18 -20.55 -1.56
N LYS A 121 19.55 -19.30 -1.31
CA LYS A 121 20.73 -18.89 -0.56
C LYS A 121 20.30 -18.15 0.73
N GLU A 122 20.77 -16.92 0.93
CA GLU A 122 20.47 -16.09 2.08
C GLU A 122 19.04 -15.49 2.07
N LEU A 123 18.46 -15.33 3.26
CA LEU A 123 17.25 -14.55 3.47
C LEU A 123 17.58 -13.06 3.33
N LEU A 124 16.82 -12.34 2.50
CA LEU A 124 16.96 -10.89 2.27
C LEU A 124 15.97 -10.10 3.12
N GLY A 125 14.78 -10.65 3.37
CA GLY A 125 13.77 -10.02 4.20
C GLY A 125 12.63 -10.97 4.57
N GLU A 126 11.97 -10.69 5.68
CA GLU A 126 10.78 -11.41 6.14
C GLU A 126 9.69 -10.41 6.50
N GLY A 127 8.52 -10.55 5.88
CA GLY A 127 7.34 -9.74 6.13
C GLY A 127 6.14 -10.54 6.62
N ALA A 128 5.00 -9.86 6.76
CA ALA A 128 3.72 -10.48 7.07
C ALA A 128 3.26 -11.44 5.95
N SER A 129 3.60 -11.14 4.70
CA SER A 129 3.19 -11.92 3.51
C SER A 129 4.09 -13.10 3.18
N GLY A 130 5.37 -13.07 3.55
CA GLY A 130 6.30 -14.11 3.13
C GLY A 130 7.76 -13.89 3.47
N PHE A 131 8.57 -14.77 2.91
CA PHE A 131 10.03 -14.73 2.98
C PHE A 131 10.57 -14.33 1.61
N ILE A 132 11.47 -13.36 1.58
CA ILE A 132 12.22 -12.97 0.38
C ILE A 132 13.64 -13.47 0.57
N SER A 133 14.07 -14.37 -0.29
CA SER A 133 15.42 -14.94 -0.26
C SER A 133 16.12 -14.71 -1.58
N LYS A 134 17.44 -14.56 -1.53
CA LYS A 134 18.26 -14.66 -2.74
C LYS A 134 18.25 -16.11 -3.20
N ALA A 135 18.20 -16.31 -4.52
CA ALA A 135 18.39 -17.62 -5.11
C ALA A 135 19.25 -17.52 -6.36
N PHE A 136 19.93 -18.61 -6.68
CA PHE A 136 20.58 -18.77 -7.98
C PHE A 136 19.66 -19.51 -8.94
N TRP A 137 19.37 -18.89 -10.07
CA TRP A 137 18.58 -19.47 -11.15
C TRP A 137 19.47 -20.28 -12.08
N LYS A 138 19.39 -21.62 -11.99
CA LYS A 138 20.30 -22.54 -12.68
C LYS A 138 20.21 -22.42 -14.19
N SER A 139 19.00 -22.50 -14.76
CA SER A 139 18.82 -22.46 -16.23
C SER A 139 19.17 -21.12 -16.88
N LYS A 140 19.09 -20.01 -16.13
CA LYS A 140 19.43 -18.66 -16.61
C LYS A 140 20.80 -18.17 -16.16
N ASN A 141 21.51 -18.95 -15.34
CA ASN A 141 22.84 -18.65 -14.81
C ASN A 141 22.95 -17.23 -14.19
N LYS A 142 21.98 -16.85 -13.34
CA LYS A 142 21.96 -15.53 -12.69
C LYS A 142 21.37 -15.60 -11.28
N ASP A 143 21.73 -14.63 -10.45
CA ASP A 143 21.08 -14.43 -9.15
C ASP A 143 19.76 -13.68 -9.30
N ILE A 144 18.79 -14.03 -8.44
CA ILE A 144 17.43 -13.48 -8.38
C ILE A 144 16.97 -13.35 -6.92
N ALA A 145 15.89 -12.62 -6.71
CA ALA A 145 15.12 -12.67 -5.49
C ALA A 145 13.91 -13.60 -5.69
N VAL A 146 13.58 -14.39 -4.67
CA VAL A 146 12.43 -15.29 -4.65
C VAL A 146 11.60 -14.95 -3.43
N LYS A 147 10.34 -14.59 -3.64
CA LYS A 147 9.36 -14.35 -2.58
C LYS A 147 8.46 -15.60 -2.45
N VAL A 148 8.53 -16.27 -1.30
CA VAL A 148 7.65 -17.40 -0.97
C VAL A 148 6.63 -16.96 0.06
N PHE A 149 5.35 -17.14 -0.22
CA PHE A 149 4.28 -16.69 0.65
C PHE A 149 3.99 -17.68 1.79
N LYS A 150 3.52 -17.17 2.94
CA LYS A 150 3.25 -17.96 4.16
C LYS A 150 1.97 -18.81 4.09
N GLY A 151 1.04 -18.53 3.15
CA GLY A 151 -0.17 -19.32 2.89
C GLY A 151 -1.42 -18.92 3.70
N ASP A 152 -1.25 -18.19 4.81
CA ASP A 152 -2.35 -17.68 5.63
C ASP A 152 -2.77 -16.24 5.24
N VAL A 153 -3.97 -15.83 5.65
CA VAL A 153 -4.43 -14.44 5.57
C VAL A 153 -3.45 -13.54 6.34
N THR A 154 -2.96 -12.49 5.70
CA THR A 154 -2.03 -11.53 6.31
C THR A 154 -2.79 -10.38 6.97
N SER A 155 -2.07 -9.46 7.62
CA SER A 155 -2.65 -8.19 8.08
C SER A 155 -3.19 -7.30 6.96
N ASP A 156 -2.79 -7.57 5.73
CA ASP A 156 -2.90 -6.65 4.61
C ASP A 156 -3.77 -7.23 3.48
N GLY A 157 -3.80 -8.57 3.33
CA GLY A 157 -4.59 -9.23 2.30
C GLY A 157 -4.37 -10.75 2.19
N LEU A 158 -4.79 -11.30 1.05
CA LEU A 158 -4.56 -12.70 0.68
C LEU A 158 -3.27 -12.81 -0.15
N PRO A 159 -2.40 -13.80 0.11
CA PRO A 159 -1.20 -14.02 -0.70
C PRO A 159 -1.46 -14.21 -2.20
N ASP A 160 -2.56 -14.88 -2.56
CA ASP A 160 -2.94 -15.07 -3.97
C ASP A 160 -3.28 -13.74 -4.65
N ASP A 161 -3.94 -12.83 -3.94
CA ASP A 161 -4.27 -11.49 -4.45
C ASP A 161 -3.00 -10.67 -4.64
N GLU A 162 -2.09 -10.68 -3.66
CA GLU A 162 -0.80 -9.98 -3.76
C GLU A 162 0.04 -10.49 -4.95
N MET A 163 0.12 -11.81 -5.13
CA MET A 163 0.80 -12.42 -6.25
C MET A 163 0.16 -11.99 -7.58
N ALA A 164 -1.16 -12.02 -7.67
CA ALA A 164 -1.89 -11.64 -8.87
C ALA A 164 -1.71 -10.16 -9.21
N ILE A 165 -1.77 -9.28 -8.22
CA ILE A 165 -1.57 -7.84 -8.39
C ILE A 165 -0.14 -7.55 -8.83
N SER A 166 0.87 -8.17 -8.20
CA SER A 166 2.27 -7.98 -8.57
C SER A 166 2.53 -8.34 -10.04
N ILE A 167 1.85 -9.37 -10.56
CA ILE A 167 1.92 -9.76 -11.96
C ILE A 167 1.17 -8.76 -12.86
N ALA A 168 -0.06 -8.40 -12.48
CA ALA A 168 -0.91 -7.50 -13.27
C ALA A 168 -0.36 -6.07 -13.35
N ALA A 169 0.30 -5.60 -12.28
CA ALA A 169 1.01 -4.33 -12.22
C ALA A 169 1.97 -4.19 -13.41
N GLY A 170 2.56 -5.30 -13.85
CA GLY A 170 3.37 -5.40 -15.07
C GLY A 170 4.70 -4.67 -14.96
N ALA A 171 5.38 -4.52 -16.09
CA ALA A 171 6.65 -3.81 -16.14
C ALA A 171 6.44 -2.29 -15.96
N HIS A 172 7.31 -1.67 -15.18
CA HIS A 172 7.47 -0.22 -15.05
C HIS A 172 8.91 0.03 -14.59
N GLU A 173 9.51 1.15 -14.98
CA GLU A 173 10.92 1.45 -14.63
C GLU A 173 11.12 1.62 -13.12
N ASN A 174 10.09 2.11 -12.42
CA ASN A 174 10.07 2.31 -10.98
C ASN A 174 9.29 1.24 -10.19
N LEU A 175 9.07 0.04 -10.76
CA LEU A 175 8.53 -1.11 -10.03
C LEU A 175 9.59 -2.20 -9.90
N ILE A 176 9.57 -2.94 -8.78
CA ILE A 176 10.42 -4.13 -8.66
C ILE A 176 9.99 -5.17 -9.72
N PRO A 177 10.86 -5.54 -10.68
CA PRO A 177 10.44 -6.38 -11.79
C PRO A 177 10.11 -7.81 -11.35
N VAL A 178 8.89 -8.25 -11.69
CA VAL A 178 8.47 -9.65 -11.55
C VAL A 178 8.84 -10.42 -12.82
N LEU A 179 9.61 -11.49 -12.66
CA LEU A 179 10.14 -12.31 -13.75
C LEU A 179 9.31 -13.57 -14.00
N GLY A 180 8.50 -14.01 -13.04
CA GLY A 180 7.73 -15.24 -13.15
C GLY A 180 7.12 -15.67 -11.82
N LYS A 181 6.34 -16.75 -11.86
CA LYS A 181 5.81 -17.43 -10.67
C LYS A 181 6.50 -18.78 -10.43
N ILE A 182 6.48 -19.22 -9.18
CA ILE A 182 6.98 -20.53 -8.78
C ILE A 182 5.89 -21.58 -8.99
N LYS A 183 6.26 -22.77 -9.46
CA LYS A 183 5.41 -23.97 -9.40
C LYS A 183 6.18 -25.14 -8.78
N ASN A 184 5.44 -26.12 -8.28
CA ASN A 184 5.98 -27.34 -7.66
C ASN A 184 6.88 -27.08 -6.44
N HIS A 185 6.52 -26.09 -5.61
CA HIS A 185 7.20 -25.90 -4.33
C HIS A 185 7.00 -27.15 -3.43
N PRO A 186 8.03 -27.64 -2.70
CA PRO A 186 7.94 -28.88 -1.91
C PRO A 186 6.83 -28.89 -0.86
N GLU A 187 6.49 -27.72 -0.34
CA GLU A 187 5.41 -27.50 0.63
C GLU A 187 4.12 -26.95 -0.02
N ASP A 188 3.98 -27.04 -1.35
CA ASP A 188 2.82 -26.51 -2.11
C ASP A 188 2.55 -25.00 -1.89
N LYS A 189 3.61 -24.24 -1.61
CA LYS A 189 3.55 -22.78 -1.45
C LYS A 189 3.59 -22.09 -2.81
N ILE A 190 2.86 -20.98 -2.91
CA ILE A 190 2.97 -20.05 -4.02
C ILE A 190 4.14 -19.08 -3.82
N GLY A 191 4.63 -18.50 -4.91
CA GLY A 191 5.71 -17.52 -4.83
C GLY A 191 6.01 -16.83 -6.15
N LEU A 192 6.76 -15.73 -6.05
CA LEU A 192 7.21 -14.89 -7.16
C LEU A 192 8.71 -14.94 -7.32
N ILE A 193 9.15 -14.87 -8.56
CA ILE A 193 10.54 -14.67 -8.95
C ILE A 193 10.68 -13.21 -9.36
N MET A 194 11.65 -12.53 -8.80
CA MET A 194 11.85 -11.10 -8.94
C MET A 194 13.31 -10.81 -9.29
N THR A 195 13.55 -9.68 -9.92
CA THR A 195 14.93 -9.20 -10.11
C THR A 195 15.57 -8.99 -8.74
N LEU A 196 16.81 -9.49 -8.57
CA LEU A 196 17.59 -9.18 -7.38
C LEU A 196 17.99 -7.70 -7.44
N ILE A 197 17.52 -6.93 -6.46
CA ILE A 197 17.86 -5.51 -6.37
C ILE A 197 19.28 -5.35 -5.85
N SER A 198 19.99 -4.37 -6.40
CA SER A 198 21.37 -4.07 -6.04
C SER A 198 21.44 -3.57 -4.58
N PRO A 199 22.49 -3.91 -3.82
CA PRO A 199 22.61 -3.58 -2.40
C PRO A 199 22.83 -2.09 -2.11
N ASP A 200 22.98 -1.25 -3.14
CA ASP A 200 23.03 0.22 -3.03
C ASP A 200 21.64 0.85 -2.90
N TYR A 201 20.58 0.07 -3.12
CA TYR A 201 19.22 0.47 -2.78
C TYR A 201 18.94 0.24 -1.30
N VAL A 202 18.37 1.25 -0.66
CA VAL A 202 17.89 1.22 0.72
C VAL A 202 16.42 1.62 0.76
N ASN A 203 15.69 1.33 1.83
CA ASN A 203 14.34 1.86 1.98
C ASN A 203 14.39 3.39 2.08
N LEU A 204 13.48 4.09 1.40
CA LEU A 204 13.39 5.54 1.40
C LEU A 204 13.02 6.08 2.80
N GLY A 205 12.26 5.30 3.56
CA GLY A 205 11.93 5.59 4.94
C GLY A 205 11.77 4.31 5.77
N ASN A 206 11.43 4.50 7.03
CA ASN A 206 11.17 3.45 8.00
C ASN A 206 9.69 3.47 8.40
N PRO A 207 9.10 2.33 8.80
CA PRO A 207 7.68 2.24 9.12
C PRO A 207 7.22 3.23 10.20
N PRO A 208 5.91 3.57 10.26
CA PRO A 208 5.40 4.54 11.22
C PRO A 208 5.65 4.12 12.67
N SER A 209 5.90 5.11 13.53
CA SER A 209 6.07 4.92 14.97
C SER A 209 4.73 5.10 15.72
N LEU A 210 4.70 4.78 17.01
CA LEU A 210 3.56 5.13 17.87
C LEU A 210 3.29 6.64 17.93
N GLN A 211 4.31 7.47 17.68
CA GLN A 211 4.22 8.92 17.73
C GLN A 211 3.67 9.50 16.41
N THR A 212 4.20 9.03 15.28
CA THR A 212 3.80 9.51 13.94
C THR A 212 2.52 8.86 13.42
N CYS A 213 2.12 7.73 14.04
CA CYS A 213 0.88 6.99 13.81
C CYS A 213 0.74 6.36 12.43
N THR A 214 0.60 7.19 11.41
CA THR A 214 0.41 6.79 10.02
C THR A 214 1.50 7.34 9.12
N ARG A 215 2.38 8.24 9.59
CA ARG A 215 3.49 8.78 8.80
C ARG A 215 4.78 8.00 9.06
N ASP A 216 5.53 7.73 8.00
CA ASP A 216 6.83 7.08 8.09
C ASP A 216 7.83 7.96 8.85
N VAL A 217 8.90 7.33 9.32
CA VAL A 217 10.02 8.02 9.97
C VAL A 217 11.26 7.86 9.11
N PHE A 218 12.18 8.82 9.17
CA PHE A 218 13.33 8.86 8.28
C PHE A 218 14.61 8.93 9.10
N ASP A 219 15.67 8.32 8.60
CA ASP A 219 16.98 8.41 9.25
C ASP A 219 17.50 9.85 9.16
N GLU A 220 18.12 10.35 10.23
CA GLU A 220 18.64 11.73 10.31
C GLU A 220 19.68 12.04 9.22
N THR A 221 20.31 11.01 8.64
CA THR A 221 21.27 11.12 7.54
C THR A 221 20.62 11.19 6.16
N SER A 222 19.30 10.96 6.07
CA SER A 222 18.55 11.00 4.81
C SER A 222 18.36 12.45 4.41
N VAL A 223 19.06 12.86 3.36
CA VAL A 223 19.06 14.24 2.89
C VAL A 223 19.05 14.26 1.37
N PHE A 224 18.08 14.96 0.80
CA PHE A 224 17.90 15.10 -0.65
C PHE A 224 18.16 16.53 -1.12
N ASN A 225 18.38 16.70 -2.42
CA ASN A 225 18.29 18.01 -3.09
C ASN A 225 16.96 18.14 -3.85
N ALA A 226 16.71 19.32 -4.42
CA ALA A 226 15.46 19.62 -5.12
C ALA A 226 15.22 18.74 -6.37
N ASP A 227 16.27 18.45 -7.14
CA ASP A 227 16.17 17.59 -8.34
C ASP A 227 15.87 16.13 -7.95
N GLU A 228 16.46 15.66 -6.85
CA GLU A 228 16.19 14.33 -6.29
C GLU A 228 14.74 14.22 -5.80
N LEU A 229 14.22 15.22 -5.08
CA LEU A 229 12.81 15.27 -4.69
C LEU A 229 11.89 15.19 -5.92
N LEU A 230 12.16 16.00 -6.95
CA LEU A 230 11.37 16.01 -8.18
C LEU A 230 11.40 14.64 -8.87
N LYS A 231 12.58 14.01 -8.94
CA LYS A 231 12.75 12.68 -9.52
C LYS A 231 11.97 11.62 -8.77
N ILE A 232 12.02 11.61 -7.44
CA ILE A 232 11.26 10.67 -6.59
C ILE A 232 9.76 10.88 -6.81
N ALA A 233 9.29 12.13 -6.74
CA ALA A 233 7.89 12.49 -6.93
C ALA A 233 7.35 12.01 -8.29
N LYS A 234 8.06 12.32 -9.40
CA LYS A 234 7.68 11.85 -10.74
C LYS A 234 7.68 10.33 -10.87
N SER A 235 8.70 9.67 -10.31
CA SER A 235 8.85 8.21 -10.34
C SER A 235 7.69 7.48 -9.66
N ILE A 236 7.23 7.98 -8.51
CA ILE A 236 6.12 7.34 -7.79
C ILE A 236 4.77 7.71 -8.42
N ALA A 237 4.59 8.96 -8.85
CA ALA A 237 3.37 9.36 -9.54
C ALA A 237 3.15 8.59 -10.86
N SER A 238 4.21 8.28 -11.61
CA SER A 238 4.12 7.49 -12.85
C SER A 238 3.71 6.04 -12.59
N VAL A 239 4.24 5.41 -11.54
CA VAL A 239 3.81 4.08 -11.09
C VAL A 239 2.33 4.09 -10.72
N CYS A 240 1.91 5.01 -9.86
CA CYS A 240 0.52 5.12 -9.44
C CYS A 240 -0.42 5.36 -10.63
N GLN A 241 -0.04 6.20 -11.60
CA GLN A 241 -0.79 6.38 -12.83
C GLN A 241 -0.98 5.07 -13.59
N GLN A 242 0.06 4.24 -13.72
CA GLN A 242 -0.04 2.92 -14.35
C GLN A 242 -0.93 1.96 -13.56
N LEU A 243 -0.79 1.93 -12.23
CA LEU A 243 -1.60 1.05 -11.36
C LEU A 243 -3.09 1.39 -11.48
N HIS A 244 -3.45 2.67 -11.38
CA HIS A 244 -4.84 3.10 -11.48
C HIS A 244 -5.43 2.91 -12.89
N LYS A 245 -4.63 3.08 -13.96
CA LYS A 245 -5.06 2.70 -15.34
C LYS A 245 -5.43 1.21 -15.46
N LYS A 246 -4.86 0.37 -14.59
CA LYS A 246 -5.13 -1.08 -14.53
C LYS A 246 -6.13 -1.47 -13.44
N GLY A 247 -6.72 -0.51 -12.73
CA GLY A 247 -7.66 -0.78 -11.64
C GLY A 247 -6.99 -1.36 -10.41
N ILE A 248 -5.74 -1.00 -10.14
CA ILE A 248 -4.99 -1.40 -8.95
C ILE A 248 -4.86 -0.20 -8.03
N ASN A 249 -5.28 -0.36 -6.78
CA ASN A 249 -4.96 0.52 -5.66
C ASN A 249 -3.85 -0.17 -4.87
N HIS A 250 -2.71 0.49 -4.67
CA HIS A 250 -1.61 -0.06 -3.88
C HIS A 250 -2.00 -0.22 -2.40
N GLY A 251 -2.72 0.76 -1.85
CA GLY A 251 -3.30 0.70 -0.50
C GLY A 251 -2.30 0.78 0.66
N ASP A 252 -1.01 0.86 0.36
CA ASP A 252 0.11 0.95 1.31
C ASP A 252 1.28 1.77 0.73
N LEU A 253 0.94 2.87 0.05
CA LEU A 253 1.92 3.76 -0.56
C LEU A 253 2.69 4.52 0.52
N TYR A 254 3.86 4.01 0.86
CA TYR A 254 4.72 4.46 1.96
C TYR A 254 6.19 4.49 1.54
N ALA A 255 6.99 5.32 2.22
CA ALA A 255 8.42 5.43 1.98
C ALA A 255 9.15 4.13 2.33
N HIS A 256 8.73 3.39 3.36
CA HIS A 256 9.32 2.10 3.70
C HIS A 256 9.06 0.99 2.67
N ASN A 257 8.10 1.19 1.77
CA ASN A 257 7.80 0.29 0.65
C ASN A 257 8.48 0.73 -0.67
N ILE A 258 9.26 1.82 -0.63
CA ILE A 258 10.01 2.36 -1.77
C ILE A 258 11.50 2.16 -1.50
N LEU A 259 12.17 1.48 -2.41
CA LEU A 259 13.63 1.42 -2.43
C LEU A 259 14.18 2.64 -3.18
N VAL A 260 15.27 3.22 -2.70
CA VAL A 260 15.96 4.38 -3.29
C VAL A 260 17.48 4.16 -3.27
N ASN A 261 18.18 4.59 -4.32
CA ASN A 261 19.65 4.59 -4.37
C ASN A 261 20.22 6.01 -4.24
N ALA A 262 21.56 6.13 -4.25
CA ALA A 262 22.25 7.42 -4.16
C ALA A 262 22.01 8.38 -5.34
N SER A 263 21.40 7.93 -6.43
CA SER A 263 21.00 8.75 -7.58
C SER A 263 19.50 9.07 -7.57
N ALA A 264 18.80 8.79 -6.47
CA ALA A 264 17.35 8.93 -6.32
C ALA A 264 16.54 8.15 -7.38
N ASP A 265 17.07 7.03 -7.89
CA ASP A 265 16.27 6.06 -8.61
C ASP A 265 15.41 5.30 -7.59
N CYS A 266 14.09 5.26 -7.82
CA CYS A 266 13.15 4.60 -6.93
C CYS A 266 12.54 3.34 -7.54
N LEU A 267 12.32 2.34 -6.69
CA LEU A 267 11.56 1.13 -7.01
C LEU A 267 10.48 0.93 -5.93
N LEU A 268 9.22 1.06 -6.32
CA LEU A 268 8.08 0.71 -5.45
C LEU A 268 7.89 -0.81 -5.42
N GLY A 269 7.62 -1.32 -4.23
CA GLY A 269 7.27 -2.71 -3.97
C GLY A 269 6.21 -2.88 -2.89
N ASP A 270 6.04 -4.13 -2.46
CA ASP A 270 5.05 -4.58 -1.47
C ASP A 270 3.58 -4.32 -1.82
N PHE A 271 3.00 -5.26 -2.56
CA PHE A 271 1.58 -5.24 -2.93
C PHE A 271 0.69 -5.97 -1.92
N GLY A 272 1.16 -6.22 -0.69
CA GLY A 272 0.41 -7.00 0.31
C GLY A 272 -0.95 -6.43 0.68
N ALA A 273 -1.09 -5.10 0.65
CA ALA A 273 -2.35 -4.38 0.92
C ALA A 273 -3.14 -4.03 -0.35
N ALA A 274 -2.59 -4.35 -1.52
CA ALA A 274 -3.12 -3.87 -2.77
C ALA A 274 -4.48 -4.52 -3.07
N SER A 275 -5.30 -3.81 -3.83
CA SER A 275 -6.68 -4.21 -4.12
C SER A 275 -7.02 -3.90 -5.57
N PHE A 276 -7.72 -4.82 -6.23
CA PHE A 276 -8.31 -4.57 -7.54
C PHE A 276 -9.67 -3.89 -7.41
N TYR A 277 -9.95 -2.99 -8.35
CA TYR A 277 -11.25 -2.37 -8.54
C TYR A 277 -11.57 -2.21 -10.03
N ASP A 278 -12.85 -2.10 -10.37
CA ASP A 278 -13.27 -1.85 -11.75
C ASP A 278 -13.04 -0.37 -12.11
N VAL A 279 -12.16 -0.14 -13.09
CA VAL A 279 -11.83 1.20 -13.61
C VAL A 279 -13.03 1.94 -14.21
N ASN A 280 -14.08 1.22 -14.60
CA ASN A 280 -15.31 1.81 -15.15
C ASN A 280 -16.37 2.06 -14.08
N SER A 281 -16.12 1.65 -12.82
CA SER A 281 -17.07 1.86 -11.73
C SER A 281 -17.10 3.32 -11.29
N GLU A 282 -18.22 3.73 -10.69
CA GLU A 282 -18.39 5.06 -10.10
C GLU A 282 -17.39 5.33 -8.95
N LEU A 283 -16.87 4.27 -8.32
CA LEU A 283 -15.88 4.36 -7.24
C LEU A 283 -14.45 4.55 -7.74
N ALA A 284 -14.16 4.28 -9.02
CA ALA A 284 -12.81 4.27 -9.57
C ALA A 284 -12.04 5.57 -9.27
N ARG A 285 -12.70 6.71 -9.50
CA ARG A 285 -12.11 8.02 -9.25
C ARG A 285 -11.93 8.31 -7.76
N ALA A 286 -12.87 7.84 -6.94
CA ALA A 286 -12.81 8.05 -5.49
C ALA A 286 -11.67 7.24 -4.84
N ILE A 287 -11.43 6.02 -5.33
CA ILE A 287 -10.30 5.17 -4.91
C ILE A 287 -8.97 5.84 -5.26
N GLU A 288 -8.80 6.31 -6.49
CA GLU A 288 -7.56 7.02 -6.91
C GLU A 288 -7.27 8.23 -6.02
N ARG A 289 -8.29 9.01 -5.65
CA ARG A 289 -8.12 10.20 -4.80
C ARG A 289 -7.59 9.89 -3.41
N VAL A 290 -7.97 8.74 -2.84
CA VAL A 290 -7.41 8.28 -1.56
C VAL A 290 -5.90 8.03 -1.70
N GLU A 291 -5.48 7.33 -2.75
CA GLU A 291 -4.06 7.06 -2.99
C GLU A 291 -3.27 8.32 -3.37
N VAL A 292 -3.88 9.29 -4.05
CA VAL A 292 -3.30 10.64 -4.28
C VAL A 292 -2.97 11.34 -2.96
N ARG A 293 -3.81 11.20 -1.93
CA ARG A 293 -3.49 11.75 -0.61
C ARG A 293 -2.31 11.04 0.04
N ALA A 294 -2.24 9.70 -0.04
CA ALA A 294 -1.06 8.96 0.44
C ALA A 294 0.22 9.42 -0.27
N TYR A 295 0.16 9.61 -1.59
CA TYR A 295 1.25 10.17 -2.38
C TYR A 295 1.65 11.57 -1.88
N ALA A 296 0.69 12.43 -1.57
CA ALA A 296 0.96 13.76 -1.04
C ALA A 296 1.66 13.72 0.33
N CYS A 297 1.25 12.79 1.22
CA CYS A 297 1.93 12.56 2.49
C CYS A 297 3.39 12.13 2.27
N LEU A 298 3.64 11.20 1.34
CA LEU A 298 4.99 10.78 0.97
C LEU A 298 5.82 11.95 0.45
N VAL A 299 5.29 12.77 -0.47
CA VAL A 299 6.00 13.92 -1.04
C VAL A 299 6.29 14.97 0.04
N GLU A 300 5.35 15.23 0.93
CA GLU A 300 5.54 16.14 2.06
C GLU A 300 6.64 15.65 3.00
N ASP A 301 6.67 14.35 3.29
CA ASP A 301 7.72 13.73 4.10
C ASP A 301 9.10 13.89 3.44
N VAL A 302 9.23 13.57 2.15
CA VAL A 302 10.50 13.70 1.41
C VAL A 302 10.92 15.18 1.26
N LEU A 303 9.97 16.10 1.06
CA LEU A 303 10.24 17.54 1.03
C LEU A 303 10.88 18.02 2.35
N GLY A 304 10.44 17.47 3.49
CA GLY A 304 11.03 17.75 4.81
C GLY A 304 12.50 17.29 4.96
N LEU A 305 13.00 16.48 4.02
CA LEU A 305 14.38 15.99 3.99
C LEU A 305 15.26 16.74 2.98
N VAL A 306 14.71 17.71 2.24
CA VAL A 306 15.50 18.49 1.29
C VAL A 306 16.33 19.53 2.02
N ARG A 307 17.60 19.72 1.61
CA ARG A 307 18.48 20.74 2.20
C ARG A 307 17.87 22.13 2.03
N GLU A 308 17.90 22.93 3.10
CA GLU A 308 17.38 24.30 3.07
C GLU A 308 18.00 25.15 1.95
N ASN A 309 19.29 24.97 1.66
CA ASN A 309 20.00 25.72 0.61
C ASN A 309 19.58 25.33 -0.81
N ASP A 310 18.97 24.15 -1.00
CA ASP A 310 18.51 23.65 -2.29
C ASP A 310 17.06 24.11 -2.58
N MET A 311 16.38 24.75 -1.61
CA MET A 311 14.97 25.17 -1.71
C MET A 311 14.82 26.69 -1.59
N ASN A 312 14.61 27.35 -2.73
CA ASN A 312 14.20 28.75 -2.72
C ASN A 312 12.71 28.90 -2.35
N THR A 313 12.30 30.11 -1.96
CA THR A 313 10.93 30.40 -1.51
C THR A 313 9.88 30.07 -2.58
N GLU A 314 10.12 30.39 -3.85
CA GLU A 314 9.16 30.16 -4.94
C GLU A 314 8.94 28.65 -5.18
N LEU A 315 10.01 27.87 -5.21
CA LEU A 315 9.96 26.42 -5.37
C LEU A 315 9.29 25.74 -4.17
N LEU A 316 9.58 26.22 -2.95
CA LEU A 316 8.92 25.71 -1.74
C LEU A 316 7.41 25.98 -1.76
N GLU A 317 7.00 27.20 -2.11
CA GLU A 317 5.58 27.54 -2.27
C GLU A 317 4.90 26.68 -3.35
N LYS A 318 5.61 26.37 -4.44
CA LYS A 318 5.12 25.50 -5.50
C LYS A 318 4.87 24.06 -5.01
N TRP A 319 5.80 23.48 -4.26
CA TRP A 319 5.63 22.16 -3.65
C TRP A 319 4.49 22.16 -2.62
N GLN A 320 4.44 23.16 -1.74
CA GLN A 320 3.37 23.29 -0.74
C GLN A 320 1.99 23.40 -1.40
N LYS A 321 1.89 24.12 -2.52
CA LYS A 321 0.65 24.22 -3.30
C LYS A 321 0.26 22.88 -3.92
N LEU A 322 1.20 22.14 -4.50
CA LEU A 322 0.94 20.80 -5.04
C LEU A 322 0.42 19.85 -3.95
N ILE A 323 1.09 19.81 -2.80
CA ILE A 323 0.70 19.00 -1.64
C ILE A 323 -0.69 19.42 -1.13
N ALA A 324 -0.95 20.72 -0.99
CA ALA A 324 -2.25 21.24 -0.56
C ALA A 324 -3.39 20.79 -1.49
N ASN A 325 -3.19 20.87 -2.81
CA ASN A 325 -4.17 20.41 -3.80
C ASN A 325 -4.43 18.90 -3.72
N CYS A 326 -3.43 18.11 -3.34
CA CYS A 326 -3.57 16.65 -3.16
C CYS A 326 -4.06 16.25 -1.76
N THR A 327 -4.31 17.22 -0.88
CA THR A 327 -4.73 16.99 0.51
C THR A 327 -5.97 17.80 0.90
N ASP A 328 -6.69 18.37 -0.07
CA ASP A 328 -7.91 19.16 0.14
C ASP A 328 -8.99 18.36 0.89
N VAL A 329 -9.66 19.02 1.83
CA VAL A 329 -10.74 18.44 2.64
C VAL A 329 -11.95 18.07 1.78
N ASP A 330 -12.21 18.82 0.70
CA ASP A 330 -13.16 18.40 -0.32
C ASP A 330 -12.50 17.37 -1.23
N VAL A 331 -12.74 16.08 -0.93
CA VAL A 331 -12.05 15.01 -1.64
C VAL A 331 -12.29 15.02 -3.15
N LYS A 332 -13.36 15.69 -3.61
CA LYS A 332 -13.74 15.72 -5.03
C LYS A 332 -12.84 16.65 -5.86
N THR A 333 -12.08 17.54 -5.21
CA THR A 333 -11.14 18.45 -5.89
C THR A 333 -9.77 17.83 -6.13
N LEU A 334 -9.42 16.70 -5.48
CA LEU A 334 -8.11 16.09 -5.62
C LEU A 334 -7.83 15.70 -7.08
N PRO A 335 -6.63 15.99 -7.60
CA PRO A 335 -6.24 15.67 -8.97
C PRO A 335 -6.13 14.17 -9.22
N THR A 336 -6.00 13.78 -10.49
CA THR A 336 -5.57 12.44 -10.92
C THR A 336 -4.05 12.37 -10.87
N PHE A 337 -3.48 11.16 -10.90
CA PHE A 337 -2.04 11.02 -11.09
C PHE A 337 -1.56 11.57 -12.44
N SER A 338 -2.42 11.62 -13.46
CA SER A 338 -2.08 12.24 -14.74
C SER A 338 -1.92 13.76 -14.61
N GLU A 339 -2.86 14.44 -13.95
CA GLU A 339 -2.79 15.88 -13.69
C GLU A 339 -1.62 16.23 -12.75
N ILE A 340 -1.28 15.35 -11.80
CA ILE A 340 -0.09 15.52 -10.95
C ILE A 340 1.19 15.46 -11.78
N LEU A 341 1.32 14.48 -12.69
CA LEU A 341 2.49 14.37 -13.57
C LEU A 341 2.64 15.61 -14.46
N GLU A 342 1.54 16.10 -15.04
CA GLU A 342 1.54 17.34 -15.82
C GLU A 342 2.00 18.54 -14.97
N ALA A 343 1.52 18.66 -13.73
CA ALA A 343 1.96 19.71 -12.82
C ALA A 343 3.45 19.59 -12.45
N LEU A 344 3.96 18.36 -12.26
CA LEU A 344 5.37 18.10 -11.97
C LEU A 344 6.30 18.41 -13.15
N ASP A 345 5.81 18.40 -14.38
CA ASP A 345 6.61 18.80 -15.56
C ASP A 345 6.91 20.30 -15.61
N GLU A 346 6.22 21.10 -14.81
CA GLU A 346 6.48 22.53 -14.71
C GLU A 346 7.54 22.88 -13.66
N PHE A 347 7.97 21.94 -12.80
CA PHE A 347 8.84 22.19 -11.63
C PHE A 347 10.26 22.63 -11.98
#